data_AF-A0AAU4V8Y6-F1
#
_entry.id   AF-A0AAU4V8Y6-F1
#
_cell.length_a   1.000
_cell.length_b   1.000
_cell.length_c   1.000
_cell.angle_alpha   90.00
_cell.angle_beta   90.00
_cell.angle_gamma   90.00
#
_symmetry.space_group_name_H-M   'P 1'
#
loop_
_entity.id
_entity.type
_entity.pdbx_description
1 polymer ?
#
loop_
_entity_poly.entity_id
_entity_poly.type
_entity_poly.pdbx_seq_one_letter_code
_entity_poly.pdbx_strand_id
1 'polypeptide(L)'
;MRTEAEGTASGPVSKILENPVIGMAPWIVFSLLVGPGRFELAVGLALATAVALIATSHLVNRGSSWKILELADVVFFASMAVVGALASDGTLRWLETYAGEVANITLALIAFGSMAVGTPFTLQYAREQVDPSHWHAPGFIRANYVITGVWGSAFVVAALAGAYGDLVLHNPNNIWTGWIIQILAIVAALKFTAWYPDVVRARAVREATGEGPEPPGRASLLLPLAGLLVPIGIAVLIFDDVWWLGVALIVVGSLLTKRLSSES
;
A
#
# COMPACT_ATOMS: atom_id res chain seq x y z
N MET A 1 -7.86 4.26 -48.70
CA MET A 1 -6.77 3.80 -47.82
C MET A 1 -6.81 4.66 -46.56
N ARG A 2 -7.48 4.18 -45.51
CA ARG A 2 -7.42 4.77 -44.16
C ARG A 2 -6.52 3.84 -43.36
N THR A 3 -5.38 4.35 -42.92
CA THR A 3 -4.48 3.70 -41.97
C THR A 3 -5.19 3.68 -40.62
N GLU A 4 -5.66 2.51 -40.23
CA GLU A 4 -6.00 2.19 -38.85
C GLU A 4 -4.72 2.27 -38.03
N ALA A 5 -4.64 3.25 -37.13
CA ALA A 5 -3.61 3.27 -36.10
C ALA A 5 -4.01 2.20 -35.07
N GLU A 6 -3.35 1.04 -35.16
CA GLU A 6 -3.35 0.02 -34.12
C GLU A 6 -2.94 0.65 -32.79
N GLY A 7 -3.91 0.85 -31.90
CA GLY A 7 -3.61 1.03 -30.49
C GLY A 7 -2.88 -0.21 -30.01
N THR A 8 -1.62 -0.04 -29.62
CA THR A 8 -0.83 -1.05 -28.93
C THR A 8 -1.61 -1.52 -27.71
N ALA A 9 -2.27 -2.67 -27.83
CA ALA A 9 -2.96 -3.30 -26.71
C ALA A 9 -1.92 -3.63 -25.63
N SER A 10 -1.96 -2.90 -24.52
CA SER A 10 -1.14 -3.13 -23.35
C SER A 10 -1.32 -4.59 -22.90
N GLY A 11 -0.28 -5.40 -23.05
CA GLY A 11 -0.31 -6.82 -22.71
C GLY A 11 -0.58 -7.06 -21.21
N PRO A 12 -0.97 -8.27 -20.78
CA PRO A 12 -1.31 -8.56 -19.38
C PRO A 12 -0.22 -8.13 -18.38
N VAL A 13 1.04 -8.20 -18.78
CA VAL A 13 2.21 -7.79 -17.98
C VAL A 13 2.23 -6.28 -17.75
N SER A 14 1.88 -5.46 -18.74
CA SER A 14 1.81 -3.99 -18.57
C SER A 14 0.74 -3.57 -17.57
N LYS A 15 -0.47 -4.14 -17.66
CA LYS A 15 -1.57 -3.89 -16.70
C LYS A 15 -1.22 -4.26 -15.26
N ILE A 16 -0.40 -5.30 -15.09
CA ILE A 16 0.10 -5.75 -13.78
C ILE A 16 1.09 -4.72 -13.25
N LEU A 17 2.09 -4.32 -14.04
CA LEU A 17 3.11 -3.32 -13.67
C LEU A 17 2.54 -1.92 -13.38
N GLU A 18 1.42 -1.57 -14.00
CA GLU A 18 0.74 -0.28 -13.85
C GLU A 18 -0.02 -0.15 -12.51
N ASN A 19 -0.20 -1.24 -11.76
CA ASN A 19 -0.92 -1.24 -10.49
C ASN A 19 -0.06 -0.60 -9.37
N PRO A 20 -0.59 0.39 -8.61
CA PRO A 20 0.13 1.01 -7.49
C PRO A 20 0.70 0.01 -6.47
N VAL A 21 0.03 -1.13 -6.30
CA VAL A 21 0.47 -2.22 -5.41
C VAL A 21 1.81 -2.81 -5.83
N ILE A 22 2.10 -2.86 -7.14
CA ILE A 22 3.38 -3.35 -7.64
C ILE A 22 4.50 -2.36 -7.37
N GLY A 23 4.22 -1.06 -7.46
CA GLY A 23 5.17 -0.03 -7.02
C GLY A 23 5.56 -0.18 -5.55
N MET A 24 4.72 -0.80 -4.72
CA MET A 24 5.01 -1.06 -3.30
C MET A 24 5.66 -2.42 -3.04
N ALA A 25 5.91 -3.25 -4.07
CA ALA A 25 6.44 -4.59 -3.88
C ALA A 25 7.81 -4.65 -3.16
N PRO A 26 8.79 -3.75 -3.42
CA PRO A 26 10.05 -3.74 -2.66
C PRO A 26 9.83 -3.58 -1.16
N TRP A 27 8.91 -2.70 -0.75
CA TRP A 27 8.54 -2.46 0.64
C TRP A 27 7.83 -3.66 1.27
N ILE A 28 6.95 -4.32 0.51
CA ILE A 28 6.27 -5.54 0.96
C ILE A 28 7.29 -6.65 1.18
N VAL A 29 8.20 -6.88 0.22
CA VAL A 29 9.28 -7.87 0.33
C VAL A 29 10.15 -7.57 1.56
N PHE A 30 10.54 -6.31 1.75
CA PHE A 30 11.29 -5.89 2.91
C PHE A 30 10.56 -6.17 4.22
N SER A 31 9.30 -5.72 4.34
CA SER A 31 8.49 -5.86 5.54
C SER A 31 8.25 -7.33 5.93
N LEU A 32 8.11 -8.23 4.96
CA LEU A 32 7.91 -9.66 5.23
C LEU A 32 9.19 -10.39 5.67
N LEU A 33 10.36 -9.89 5.27
CA LEU A 33 11.63 -10.59 5.47
C LEU A 33 12.48 -10.02 6.61
N VAL A 34 12.33 -8.72 6.87
CA VAL A 34 13.11 -8.03 7.90
C VAL A 34 12.86 -8.65 9.27
N GLY A 35 13.95 -8.81 10.02
CA GLY A 35 13.93 -9.41 11.34
C GLY A 35 15.32 -9.90 11.77
N PRO A 36 15.45 -10.48 12.97
CA PRO A 36 16.73 -10.84 13.55
C PRO A 36 17.54 -11.79 12.65
N GLY A 37 18.77 -11.38 12.31
CA GLY A 37 19.69 -12.10 11.43
C GLY A 37 19.31 -12.14 9.95
N ARG A 38 18.27 -11.41 9.53
CA ARG A 38 17.74 -11.42 8.14
C ARG A 38 17.80 -10.06 7.45
N PHE A 39 18.37 -9.05 8.10
CA PHE A 39 18.40 -7.68 7.59
C PHE A 39 19.03 -7.57 6.19
N GLU A 40 20.24 -8.11 6.00
CA GLU A 40 20.95 -8.04 4.72
C GLU A 40 20.18 -8.73 3.59
N LEU A 41 19.57 -9.89 3.88
CA LEU A 41 18.74 -10.61 2.92
C LEU A 41 17.50 -9.81 2.55
N ALA A 42 16.81 -9.23 3.54
CA ALA A 42 15.61 -8.42 3.33
C ALA A 42 15.90 -7.18 2.47
N VAL A 43 16.97 -6.43 2.81
CA VAL A 43 17.40 -5.26 2.05
C VAL A 43 17.86 -5.65 0.65
N GLY A 44 18.65 -6.72 0.51
CA GLY A 44 19.17 -7.19 -0.77
C GLY A 44 18.05 -7.61 -1.73
N LEU A 45 17.06 -8.38 -1.25
CA LEU A 45 15.91 -8.77 -2.05
C LEU A 45 14.99 -7.61 -2.36
N ALA A 46 14.79 -6.67 -1.43
CA ALA A 46 14.02 -5.45 -1.69
C ALA A 46 14.68 -4.58 -2.76
N LEU A 47 16.00 -4.36 -2.67
CA LEU A 47 16.77 -3.63 -3.67
C LEU A 47 16.73 -4.32 -5.04
N ALA A 48 16.92 -5.64 -5.07
CA ALA A 48 16.81 -6.42 -6.30
C ALA A 48 15.40 -6.31 -6.92
N THR A 49 14.36 -6.33 -6.09
CA THR A 49 12.97 -6.14 -6.54
C THR A 49 12.76 -4.75 -7.12
N ALA A 50 13.26 -3.70 -6.45
CA ALA A 50 13.17 -2.31 -6.94
C ALA A 50 13.85 -2.15 -8.31
N VAL A 51 15.09 -2.64 -8.43
CA VAL A 51 15.85 -2.58 -9.69
C VAL A 51 15.18 -3.41 -10.79
N ALA A 52 14.68 -4.60 -10.47
CA ALA A 52 13.98 -5.45 -11.42
C ALA A 52 12.68 -4.80 -11.94
N LEU A 53 11.91 -4.15 -11.07
CA LEU A 53 10.70 -3.44 -11.46
C LEU A 53 11.01 -2.25 -12.38
N ILE A 54 12.01 -1.44 -12.04
CA ILE A 54 12.44 -0.32 -12.89
C ILE A 54 12.91 -0.86 -14.25
N ALA A 55 13.80 -1.85 -14.24
CA ALA A 55 14.31 -2.45 -15.48
C ALA A 55 13.16 -2.98 -16.35
N THR A 56 12.23 -3.74 -15.77
CA THR A 56 11.09 -4.31 -16.49
C THR A 56 10.15 -3.22 -17.00
N SER A 57 9.84 -2.20 -16.19
CA SER A 57 9.02 -1.05 -16.57
C SER A 57 9.60 -0.33 -17.78
N HIS A 58 10.90 -0.01 -17.76
CA HIS A 58 11.57 0.68 -18.87
C HIS A 58 11.80 -0.20 -20.11
N LEU A 59 11.95 -1.51 -19.92
CA LEU A 59 12.07 -2.47 -21.04
C LEU A 59 10.73 -2.68 -21.76
N VAL A 60 9.64 -2.82 -21.01
CA VAL A 60 8.30 -3.06 -21.56
C VAL A 60 7.68 -1.77 -22.08
N ASN A 61 7.79 -0.68 -21.32
CA ASN A 61 7.25 0.63 -21.66
C ASN A 61 8.40 1.60 -21.93
N ARG A 62 8.89 1.63 -23.18
CA ARG A 62 9.98 2.53 -23.61
C ARG A 62 9.71 4.04 -23.43
N GLY A 63 8.46 4.42 -23.12
CA GLY A 63 8.05 5.78 -22.75
C GLY A 63 7.69 5.98 -21.28
N SER A 64 7.96 4.99 -20.40
CA SER A 64 7.66 5.09 -18.97
C SER A 64 8.41 6.27 -18.35
N SER A 65 7.68 7.15 -17.66
CA SER A 65 8.28 8.20 -16.86
C SER A 65 8.81 7.63 -15.55
N TRP A 66 9.93 8.19 -15.07
CA TRP A 66 10.45 7.89 -13.74
C TRP A 66 9.41 8.23 -12.66
N LYS A 67 9.08 7.25 -11.82
CA LYS A 67 8.14 7.45 -10.71
C LYS A 67 8.89 7.85 -9.43
N ILE A 68 8.28 8.72 -8.62
CA ILE A 68 8.85 9.17 -7.34
C ILE A 68 9.13 7.96 -6.44
N LEU A 69 8.19 7.01 -6.41
CA LEU A 69 8.31 5.80 -5.60
C LEU A 69 9.49 4.94 -6.08
N GLU A 70 9.60 4.64 -7.39
CA GLU A 70 10.74 3.89 -7.96
C GLU A 70 12.10 4.46 -7.56
N LEU A 71 12.27 5.78 -7.66
CA LEU A 71 13.52 6.44 -7.26
C LEU A 71 13.72 6.37 -5.74
N ALA A 72 12.67 6.60 -4.96
CA ALA A 72 12.73 6.53 -3.50
C ALA A 72 13.08 5.12 -3.01
N ASP A 73 12.55 4.07 -3.64
CA ASP A 73 12.83 2.67 -3.34
C ASP A 73 14.31 2.37 -3.51
N VAL A 74 14.87 2.69 -4.68
CA VAL A 74 16.29 2.44 -4.97
C VAL A 74 17.17 3.23 -4.00
N VAL A 75 16.89 4.52 -3.80
CA VAL A 75 17.68 5.36 -2.89
C VAL A 75 17.62 4.81 -1.46
N PHE A 76 16.44 4.45 -0.97
CA PHE A 76 16.25 3.93 0.38
C PHE A 76 16.96 2.59 0.57
N PHE A 77 16.68 1.59 -0.29
CA PHE A 77 17.26 0.26 -0.13
C PHE A 77 18.76 0.22 -0.43
N ALA A 78 19.27 1.02 -1.37
CA ALA A 78 20.71 1.16 -1.57
C ALA A 78 21.37 1.80 -0.34
N SER A 79 20.74 2.82 0.25
CA SER A 79 21.25 3.45 1.48
C SER A 79 21.25 2.45 2.64
N MET A 80 20.17 1.67 2.82
CA MET A 80 20.12 0.61 3.84
C MET A 80 21.17 -0.48 3.59
N ALA A 81 21.45 -0.84 2.34
CA ALA A 81 22.46 -1.84 2.00
C ALA A 81 23.86 -1.35 2.36
N VAL A 82 24.17 -0.09 2.02
CA VAL A 82 25.45 0.55 2.40
C VAL A 82 25.58 0.66 3.90
N VAL A 83 24.53 1.10 4.60
CA VAL A 83 24.52 1.17 6.06
C VAL A 83 24.71 -0.23 6.66
N GLY A 84 24.00 -1.25 6.17
CA GLY A 84 24.14 -2.63 6.63
C GLY A 84 25.57 -3.15 6.49
N ALA A 85 26.20 -2.91 5.34
CA ALA A 85 27.56 -3.36 5.06
C ALA A 85 28.64 -2.65 5.89
N LEU A 86 28.38 -1.42 6.35
CA LEU A 86 29.34 -0.59 7.10
C LEU A 86 29.01 -0.48 8.60
N ALA A 87 27.85 -0.98 9.01
CA ALA A 87 27.32 -0.84 10.36
C ALA A 87 28.08 -1.70 11.37
N SER A 88 28.16 -1.21 12.60
CA SER A 88 28.57 -2.02 13.75
C SER A 88 27.46 -3.02 14.14
N ASP A 89 27.81 -4.09 14.85
CA ASP A 89 26.85 -5.08 15.38
C ASP A 89 25.74 -4.45 16.24
N GLY A 90 26.03 -3.32 16.90
CA GLY A 90 25.03 -2.54 17.64
C GLY A 90 24.02 -1.87 16.73
N THR A 91 24.50 -1.25 15.64
CA THR A 91 23.66 -0.60 14.63
C THR A 91 22.83 -1.61 13.85
N LEU A 92 23.40 -2.76 13.50
CA LEU A 92 22.66 -3.85 12.82
C LEU A 92 21.51 -4.36 13.69
N ARG A 93 21.73 -4.61 14.99
CA ARG A 93 20.64 -5.02 15.90
C ARG A 93 19.56 -3.95 16.04
N TRP A 94 19.94 -2.67 16.07
CA TRP A 94 18.97 -1.57 16.06
C TRP A 94 18.15 -1.58 14.77
N LEU A 95 18.80 -1.74 13.61
CA LEU A 95 18.10 -1.83 12.32
C LEU A 95 17.19 -3.07 12.26
N GLU A 96 17.63 -4.23 12.74
CA GLU A 96 16.78 -5.43 12.80
C GLU A 96 15.53 -5.24 13.66
N THR A 97 15.59 -4.36 14.65
CA THR A 97 14.46 -4.03 15.52
C THR A 97 13.57 -2.97 14.90
N TYR A 98 14.15 -1.85 14.43
CA TYR A 98 13.42 -0.63 14.08
C TYR A 98 13.28 -0.38 12.57
N ALA A 99 13.77 -1.29 11.72
CA ALA A 99 13.73 -1.12 10.27
C ALA A 99 12.29 -1.01 9.72
N GLY A 100 11.34 -1.72 10.33
CA GLY A 100 9.93 -1.66 9.93
C GLY A 100 9.35 -0.27 10.17
N GLU A 101 9.64 0.32 11.33
CA GLU A 101 9.24 1.66 11.74
C GLU A 101 9.89 2.70 10.83
N VAL A 102 11.20 2.56 10.57
CA VAL A 102 11.94 3.43 9.65
C VAL A 102 11.32 3.38 8.25
N ALA A 103 11.01 2.19 7.73
CA ALA A 103 10.37 2.04 6.43
C ALA A 103 8.98 2.69 6.38
N ASN A 104 8.13 2.47 7.39
CA ASN A 104 6.81 3.11 7.48
C ASN A 104 6.92 4.64 7.57
N ILE A 105 7.86 5.17 8.35
CA ILE A 105 8.11 6.62 8.43
C ILE A 105 8.58 7.15 7.07
N THR A 106 9.51 6.47 6.41
CA THR A 106 9.99 6.87 5.08
C THR A 106 8.84 6.88 4.07
N LEU A 107 7.99 5.87 4.05
CA LEU A 107 6.81 5.81 3.17
C LEU A 107 5.82 6.94 3.45
N ALA A 108 5.57 7.27 4.72
CA ALA A 108 4.76 8.42 5.10
C ALA A 108 5.37 9.74 4.59
N LEU A 109 6.69 9.91 4.74
CA LEU A 109 7.41 11.08 4.23
C LEU A 109 7.37 11.18 2.71
N ILE A 110 7.49 10.06 1.99
CA ILE A 110 7.35 10.02 0.52
C ILE A 110 5.92 10.43 0.14
N ALA A 111 4.90 9.87 0.81
CA ALA A 111 3.51 10.17 0.52
C ALA A 111 3.20 11.66 0.71
N PHE A 112 3.47 12.21 1.89
CA PHE A 112 3.20 13.63 2.17
C PHE A 112 4.15 14.58 1.45
N GLY A 113 5.43 14.20 1.30
CA GLY A 113 6.41 14.96 0.53
C GLY A 113 6.01 15.09 -0.94
N SER A 114 5.52 14.00 -1.55
CA SER A 114 5.01 14.03 -2.92
C SER A 114 3.83 14.99 -3.09
N MET A 115 2.92 15.06 -2.09
CA MET A 115 1.83 16.04 -2.06
C MET A 115 2.36 17.48 -1.90
N ALA A 116 3.37 17.69 -1.05
CA ALA A 116 3.95 19.00 -0.80
C ALA A 116 4.68 19.57 -2.03
N VAL A 117 5.30 18.71 -2.84
CA VAL A 117 5.93 19.07 -4.13
C VAL A 117 4.89 19.25 -5.25
N GLY A 118 3.61 18.98 -4.98
CA GLY A 118 2.50 19.20 -5.91
C GLY A 118 2.16 17.98 -6.79
N THR A 119 2.88 16.87 -6.64
CA THR A 119 2.75 15.66 -7.45
C THR A 119 2.58 14.43 -6.56
N PRO A 120 1.36 14.15 -6.05
CA PRO A 120 1.10 12.97 -5.23
C PRO A 120 1.58 11.70 -5.94
N PHE A 121 2.31 10.82 -5.24
CA PHE A 121 2.98 9.69 -5.87
C PHE A 121 2.02 8.76 -6.64
N THR A 122 0.76 8.64 -6.17
CA THR A 122 -0.25 7.80 -6.84
C THR A 122 -0.65 8.35 -8.20
N LEU A 123 -0.50 9.65 -8.43
CA LEU A 123 -0.87 10.30 -9.70
C LEU A 123 -0.04 9.76 -10.87
N GLN A 124 1.24 9.43 -10.64
CA GLN A 124 2.11 8.91 -11.70
C GLN A 124 1.66 7.53 -12.16
N TYR A 125 1.26 6.66 -11.23
CA TYR A 125 0.67 5.35 -11.55
C TYR A 125 -0.71 5.49 -12.19
N ALA A 126 -1.55 6.40 -11.68
CA ALA A 126 -2.90 6.59 -12.18
C ALA A 126 -2.93 7.12 -13.62
N ARG A 127 -1.94 7.93 -14.03
CA ARG A 127 -1.82 8.45 -15.41
C ARG A 127 -1.54 7.36 -16.43
N GLU A 128 -0.87 6.29 -16.03
CA GLU A 128 -0.58 5.16 -16.94
C GLU A 128 -1.86 4.34 -17.22
N GLN A 129 -2.85 4.38 -16.34
CA GLN A 129 -4.10 3.62 -16.45
C GLN A 129 -5.25 4.41 -17.08
N VAL A 130 -5.08 5.73 -17.27
CA VAL A 130 -6.16 6.65 -17.67
C VAL A 130 -5.74 7.40 -18.92
N ASP A 131 -6.69 7.61 -19.83
CA ASP A 131 -6.47 8.37 -21.06
C ASP A 131 -5.86 9.77 -20.78
N PRO A 132 -4.86 10.22 -21.56
CA PRO A 132 -4.22 11.52 -21.40
C PRO A 132 -5.18 12.71 -21.35
N SER A 133 -6.34 12.63 -22.00
CA SER A 133 -7.38 13.67 -21.96
C SER A 133 -7.93 13.93 -20.55
N HIS A 134 -7.85 12.95 -19.65
CA HIS A 134 -8.32 13.07 -18.27
C HIS A 134 -7.22 13.42 -17.26
N TRP A 135 -5.95 13.47 -17.67
CA TRP A 135 -4.82 13.72 -16.75
C TRP A 135 -4.88 15.05 -16.00
N HIS A 136 -5.56 16.04 -16.60
CA HIS A 136 -5.72 17.39 -16.04
C HIS A 136 -7.10 17.63 -15.44
N ALA A 137 -7.97 16.60 -15.38
CA ALA A 137 -9.29 16.74 -14.80
C ALA A 137 -9.17 17.05 -13.28
N PRO A 138 -9.81 18.12 -12.77
CA PRO A 138 -9.71 18.47 -11.35
C PRO A 138 -10.15 17.34 -10.41
N GLY A 139 -11.17 16.57 -10.81
CA GLY A 139 -11.63 15.40 -10.05
C GLY A 139 -10.58 14.28 -9.99
N PHE A 140 -9.85 14.03 -11.09
CA PHE A 140 -8.80 13.03 -11.15
C PHE A 140 -7.60 13.40 -10.27
N ILE A 141 -7.16 14.66 -10.33
CA ILE A 141 -6.08 15.17 -9.49
C ILE A 141 -6.50 15.11 -8.02
N ARG A 142 -7.68 15.63 -7.67
CA ARG A 142 -8.20 15.60 -6.30
C ARG A 142 -8.32 14.18 -5.77
N ALA A 143 -8.74 13.23 -6.60
CA ALA A 143 -8.83 11.84 -6.20
C ALA A 143 -7.47 11.28 -5.78
N ASN A 144 -6.43 11.54 -6.56
CA ASN A 144 -5.07 11.11 -6.25
C ASN A 144 -4.48 11.76 -5.00
N TYR A 145 -4.78 13.04 -4.75
CA TYR A 145 -4.39 13.69 -3.48
C TYR A 145 -5.02 12.99 -2.27
N VAL A 146 -6.32 12.67 -2.35
CA VAL A 146 -7.02 11.97 -1.26
C VAL A 146 -6.46 10.56 -1.07
N ILE A 147 -6.27 9.81 -2.15
CA ILE A 147 -5.71 8.46 -2.09
C ILE A 147 -4.29 8.48 -1.52
N THR A 148 -3.43 9.39 -1.98
CA THR A 148 -2.07 9.56 -1.42
C THR A 148 -2.10 9.92 0.06
N GLY A 149 -3.02 10.80 0.48
CA GLY A 149 -3.21 11.14 1.89
C GLY A 149 -3.65 9.95 2.75
N VAL A 150 -4.52 9.08 2.23
CA VAL A 150 -4.92 7.84 2.90
C VAL A 150 -3.74 6.89 3.05
N TRP A 151 -2.92 6.72 2.02
CA TRP A 151 -1.67 5.95 2.11
C TRP A 151 -0.71 6.51 3.15
N GLY A 152 -0.42 7.82 3.10
CA GLY A 152 0.42 8.49 4.08
C GLY A 152 -0.10 8.31 5.52
N SER A 153 -1.41 8.40 5.71
CA SER A 153 -2.05 8.18 7.01
C SER A 153 -1.93 6.72 7.48
N ALA A 154 -2.09 5.75 6.57
CA ALA A 154 -1.92 4.33 6.88
C ALA A 154 -0.48 4.02 7.33
N PHE A 155 0.52 4.59 6.66
CA PHE A 155 1.92 4.46 7.04
C PHE A 155 2.24 5.13 8.39
N VAL A 156 1.64 6.29 8.68
CA VAL A 156 1.75 6.91 10.01
C VAL A 156 1.14 6.03 11.09
N VAL A 157 -0.04 5.45 10.85
CA VAL A 157 -0.68 4.52 11.80
C VAL A 157 0.21 3.30 12.04
N ALA A 158 0.79 2.73 10.98
CA ALA A 158 1.71 1.60 11.09
C ALA A 158 2.98 1.96 11.88
N ALA A 159 3.60 3.11 11.59
CA ALA A 159 4.77 3.60 12.33
C ALA A 159 4.48 3.85 13.81
N LEU A 160 3.34 4.47 14.13
CA LEU A 160 2.94 4.73 15.52
C LEU A 160 2.60 3.43 16.25
N ALA A 161 1.99 2.46 15.57
CA ALA A 161 1.71 1.15 16.15
C ALA A 161 3.01 0.41 16.48
N GLY A 162 3.95 0.30 15.53
CA GLY A 162 5.27 -0.30 15.75
C GLY A 162 6.03 0.38 16.89
N ALA A 163 6.14 1.71 16.84
CA ALA A 163 6.78 2.49 17.89
C ALA A 163 6.13 2.30 19.27
N TYR A 164 4.81 2.16 19.35
CA TYR A 164 4.13 1.85 20.61
C TYR A 164 4.48 0.43 21.12
N GLY A 165 4.54 -0.55 20.23
CA GLY A 165 4.99 -1.91 20.54
C GLY A 165 6.42 -1.95 21.10
N ASP A 166 7.32 -1.22 20.47
CA ASP A 166 8.73 -1.22 20.84
C ASP A 166 9.03 -0.37 22.07
N LEU A 167 8.55 0.88 22.08
CA LEU A 167 8.94 1.88 23.08
C LEU A 167 8.08 1.83 24.35
N VAL A 168 6.82 1.44 24.23
CA VAL A 168 5.88 1.42 25.36
C VAL A 168 5.71 0.00 25.90
N LEU A 169 5.40 -0.95 25.01
CA LEU A 169 5.19 -2.34 25.42
C LEU A 169 6.51 -3.12 25.61
N HIS A 170 7.64 -2.59 25.13
CA HIS A 170 8.95 -3.26 25.15
C HIS A 170 8.89 -4.67 24.57
N ASN A 171 8.00 -4.88 23.58
CA ASN A 171 7.74 -6.16 22.95
C ASN A 171 7.68 -5.99 21.42
N PRO A 172 8.85 -6.00 20.75
CA PRO A 172 8.92 -5.84 19.29
C PRO A 172 8.24 -6.97 18.51
N ASN A 173 8.00 -8.11 19.15
CA ASN A 173 7.32 -9.25 18.54
C ASN A 173 5.80 -9.26 18.83
N ASN A 174 5.24 -8.17 19.35
CA ASN A 174 3.82 -8.10 19.62
C ASN A 174 3.02 -8.16 18.31
N ILE A 175 2.16 -9.18 18.18
CA ILE A 175 1.39 -9.43 16.96
C ILE A 175 0.42 -8.29 16.60
N TRP A 176 -0.07 -7.55 17.59
CA TRP A 176 -1.02 -6.45 17.37
C TRP A 176 -0.35 -5.24 16.73
N THR A 177 0.76 -4.80 17.32
CA THR A 177 1.51 -3.62 16.86
C THR A 177 2.39 -3.93 15.65
N GLY A 178 2.96 -5.15 15.61
CA GLY A 178 3.87 -5.58 14.55
C GLY A 178 3.17 -6.08 13.28
N TRP A 179 1.94 -6.60 13.38
CA TRP A 179 1.28 -7.23 12.22
C TRP A 179 -0.17 -6.77 12.03
N ILE A 180 -1.03 -6.94 13.02
CA ILE A 180 -2.48 -6.77 12.84
C ILE A 180 -2.83 -5.34 12.44
N ILE A 181 -2.35 -4.34 13.19
CA ILE A 181 -2.66 -2.92 12.91
C ILE A 181 -2.09 -2.50 11.55
N GLN A 182 -0.88 -2.96 11.22
CA GLN A 182 -0.22 -2.64 9.95
C GLN A 182 -0.99 -3.23 8.77
N ILE A 183 -1.36 -4.52 8.83
CA ILE A 183 -2.15 -5.19 7.80
C ILE A 183 -3.51 -4.49 7.62
N LEU A 184 -4.19 -4.15 8.71
CA LEU A 184 -5.48 -3.45 8.64
C LEU A 184 -5.34 -2.08 7.97
N ALA A 185 -4.31 -1.31 8.31
CA ALA A 185 -4.05 -0.01 7.71
C ALA A 185 -3.78 -0.10 6.20
N ILE A 186 -2.93 -1.05 5.79
CA ILE A 186 -2.60 -1.30 4.38
C ILE A 186 -3.84 -1.78 3.61
N VAL A 187 -4.61 -2.72 4.15
CA VAL A 187 -5.81 -3.21 3.47
C VAL A 187 -6.87 -2.12 3.36
N ALA A 188 -7.04 -1.28 4.39
CA ALA A 188 -7.91 -0.13 4.30
C ALA A 188 -7.48 0.84 3.18
N ALA A 189 -6.19 1.14 3.07
CA ALA A 189 -5.67 2.00 2.00
C ALA A 189 -5.86 1.38 0.61
N LEU A 190 -5.60 0.08 0.45
CA LEU A 190 -5.82 -0.66 -0.80
C LEU A 190 -7.29 -0.63 -1.23
N LYS A 191 -8.21 -0.94 -0.30
CA LYS A 191 -9.64 -0.96 -0.60
C LYS A 191 -10.19 0.43 -0.85
N PHE A 192 -9.70 1.43 -0.13
CA PHE A 192 -10.04 2.82 -0.41
C PHE A 192 -9.56 3.24 -1.81
N THR A 193 -8.34 2.85 -2.21
CA THR A 193 -7.78 3.13 -3.54
C THR A 193 -8.65 2.56 -4.67
N ALA A 194 -9.21 1.36 -4.48
CA ALA A 194 -10.10 0.74 -5.45
C ALA A 194 -11.51 1.36 -5.44
N TRP A 195 -12.07 1.63 -4.26
CA TRP A 195 -13.45 2.08 -4.09
C TRP A 195 -13.65 3.57 -4.41
N TYR A 196 -12.73 4.43 -3.99
CA TYR A 196 -12.92 5.89 -4.01
C TYR A 196 -13.06 6.49 -5.43
N PRO A 197 -12.28 6.07 -6.45
CA PRO A 197 -12.45 6.57 -7.81
C PRO A 197 -13.86 6.32 -8.38
N ASP A 198 -14.45 5.15 -8.09
CA ASP A 198 -15.79 4.78 -8.55
C ASP A 198 -16.87 5.64 -7.89
N VAL A 199 -16.71 5.95 -6.61
CA VAL A 199 -17.59 6.88 -5.88
C VAL A 199 -17.55 8.26 -6.49
N VAL A 200 -16.35 8.80 -6.74
CA VAL A 200 -16.19 10.14 -7.32
C VAL A 200 -16.78 10.19 -8.72
N ARG A 201 -16.57 9.15 -9.53
CA ARG A 201 -17.13 9.05 -10.88
C ARG A 201 -18.66 8.99 -10.85
N ALA A 202 -19.24 8.11 -10.02
CA ALA A 202 -20.69 7.97 -9.91
C ALA A 202 -21.37 9.27 -9.46
N ARG A 203 -20.76 9.98 -8.48
CA ARG A 203 -21.25 11.29 -8.04
C ARG A 203 -21.17 12.35 -9.14
N ALA A 204 -20.04 12.43 -9.84
CA ALA A 204 -19.85 13.40 -10.92
C ALA A 204 -20.84 13.19 -12.08
N VAL A 205 -21.13 11.94 -12.46
CA VAL A 205 -22.16 11.64 -13.47
C VAL A 205 -23.52 12.12 -12.98
N ARG A 206 -23.94 11.72 -11.77
CA ARG A 206 -25.26 12.10 -11.23
C ARG A 206 -25.44 13.60 -11.08
N GLU A 207 -24.40 14.32 -10.67
CA GLU A 207 -24.41 15.79 -10.61
C GLU A 207 -24.59 16.44 -11.98
N ALA A 208 -24.05 15.82 -13.04
CA ALA A 208 -24.13 16.34 -14.41
C ALA A 208 -25.45 15.99 -15.12
N THR A 209 -25.95 14.76 -14.96
CA THR A 209 -27.08 14.23 -15.75
C THR A 209 -28.37 14.06 -14.96
N GLY A 210 -28.35 14.19 -13.63
CA GLY A 210 -29.50 13.92 -12.75
C GLY A 210 -29.83 12.41 -12.62
N GLU A 211 -29.44 11.61 -13.61
CA GLU A 211 -29.54 10.16 -13.66
C GLU A 211 -28.14 9.55 -13.78
N GLY A 212 -27.81 8.57 -12.93
CA GLY A 212 -26.50 7.92 -12.98
C GLY A 212 -26.41 6.77 -11.98
N PRO A 213 -25.44 5.85 -12.16
CA PRO A 213 -25.28 4.70 -11.30
C PRO A 213 -25.16 5.13 -9.84
N GLU A 214 -25.76 4.36 -8.93
CA GLU A 214 -25.60 4.63 -7.50
C GLU A 214 -24.12 4.49 -7.10
N PRO A 215 -23.58 5.42 -6.30
CA PRO A 215 -22.22 5.28 -5.80
C PRO A 215 -22.09 3.98 -5.01
N PRO A 216 -20.97 3.24 -5.15
CA PRO A 216 -20.79 2.01 -4.39
C PRO A 216 -20.93 2.28 -2.89
N GLY A 217 -21.75 1.46 -2.22
CA GLY A 217 -22.07 1.63 -0.81
C GLY A 217 -20.84 1.51 0.08
N ARG A 218 -20.90 2.08 1.29
CA ARG A 218 -19.83 1.93 2.29
C ARG A 218 -19.61 0.47 2.70
N ALA A 219 -20.63 -0.38 2.54
CA ALA A 219 -20.54 -1.80 2.82
C ALA A 219 -19.45 -2.50 1.98
N SER A 220 -19.28 -2.13 0.71
CA SER A 220 -18.25 -2.75 -0.15
C SER A 220 -16.82 -2.40 0.28
N LEU A 221 -16.62 -1.23 0.90
CA LEU A 221 -15.35 -0.83 1.50
C LEU A 221 -15.07 -1.61 2.80
N LEU A 222 -16.09 -1.82 3.63
CA LEU A 222 -15.97 -2.46 4.94
C LEU A 222 -15.91 -3.99 4.88
N LEU A 223 -16.51 -4.60 3.85
CA LEU A 223 -16.64 -6.05 3.73
C LEU A 223 -15.28 -6.78 3.79
N PRO A 224 -14.22 -6.34 3.09
CA PRO A 224 -12.91 -6.98 3.21
C PRO A 224 -12.26 -6.80 4.58
N LEU A 225 -12.50 -5.66 5.25
CA LEU A 225 -11.98 -5.41 6.60
C LEU A 225 -12.69 -6.30 7.63
N ALA A 226 -14.01 -6.48 7.50
CA ALA A 226 -14.77 -7.43 8.30
C ALA A 226 -14.29 -8.88 8.05
N GLY A 227 -14.02 -9.22 6.80
CA GLY A 227 -13.48 -10.53 6.41
C GLY A 227 -12.11 -10.82 7.03
N LEU A 228 -11.27 -9.80 7.25
CA LEU A 228 -9.96 -9.96 7.93
C LEU A 228 -10.08 -10.28 9.42
N LEU A 229 -11.20 -9.96 10.08
CA LEU A 229 -11.37 -10.26 11.51
C LEU A 229 -11.33 -11.77 11.78
N VAL A 230 -11.72 -12.60 10.82
CA VAL A 230 -11.65 -14.07 10.95
C VAL A 230 -10.21 -14.59 10.99
N PRO A 231 -9.35 -14.36 9.98
CA PRO A 231 -7.95 -14.78 10.05
C PRO A 231 -7.19 -14.08 11.18
N ILE A 232 -7.52 -12.82 11.52
CA ILE A 232 -6.94 -12.14 12.69
C ILE A 232 -7.33 -12.90 13.97
N GLY A 233 -8.60 -13.26 14.14
CA GLY A 233 -9.05 -14.01 15.31
C GLY A 233 -8.41 -15.40 15.41
N ILE A 234 -8.20 -16.08 14.27
CA ILE A 234 -7.42 -17.33 14.22
C ILE A 234 -5.97 -17.09 14.65
N ALA A 235 -5.33 -16.03 14.14
CA ALA A 235 -3.96 -15.69 14.54
C ALA A 235 -3.86 -15.38 16.03
N VAL A 236 -4.82 -14.64 16.60
CA VAL A 236 -4.90 -14.38 18.04
C VAL A 236 -5.02 -15.69 18.82
N LEU A 237 -5.80 -16.67 18.37
CA LEU A 237 -5.90 -17.98 19.05
C LEU A 237 -4.61 -18.79 19.01
N ILE A 238 -3.76 -18.60 17.99
CA ILE A 238 -2.53 -19.36 17.79
C ILE A 238 -1.34 -18.69 18.51
N PHE A 239 -1.27 -17.37 18.42
CA PHE A 239 -0.09 -16.59 18.81
C PHE A 239 -0.29 -15.76 20.09
N ASP A 240 -1.51 -15.69 20.61
CA ASP A 240 -1.87 -14.93 21.81
C ASP A 240 -2.64 -15.84 22.79
N ASP A 241 -2.40 -15.73 24.09
CA ASP A 241 -3.07 -16.57 25.11
C ASP A 241 -4.53 -16.10 25.41
N VAL A 242 -5.04 -15.15 24.61
CA VAL A 242 -6.32 -14.47 24.82
C VAL A 242 -7.44 -15.11 23.98
N TRP A 243 -7.81 -16.34 24.35
CA TRP A 243 -8.75 -17.15 23.57
C TRP A 243 -10.12 -16.49 23.33
N TRP A 244 -10.64 -15.77 24.33
CA TRP A 244 -11.96 -15.14 24.24
C TRP A 244 -11.98 -14.02 23.19
N LEU A 245 -10.86 -13.31 23.02
CA LEU A 245 -10.72 -12.25 22.04
C LEU A 245 -10.66 -12.84 20.63
N GLY A 246 -9.88 -13.90 20.44
CA GLY A 246 -9.81 -14.61 19.16
C GLY A 246 -11.18 -15.14 18.71
N VAL A 247 -11.93 -15.79 19.61
CA VAL A 247 -13.30 -16.24 19.32
C VAL A 247 -14.23 -15.06 19.03
N ALA A 248 -14.16 -13.98 19.81
CA ALA A 248 -14.98 -12.80 19.59
C ALA A 248 -14.73 -12.18 18.20
N LEU A 249 -13.47 -12.07 17.77
CA LEU A 249 -13.11 -11.55 16.45
C LEU A 249 -13.66 -12.42 15.31
N ILE A 250 -13.59 -13.74 15.44
CA ILE A 250 -14.14 -14.68 14.45
C ILE A 250 -15.66 -14.54 14.34
N VAL A 251 -16.36 -14.51 15.47
CA VAL A 251 -17.82 -14.39 15.51
C VAL A 251 -18.26 -13.04 14.95
N VAL A 252 -17.66 -11.95 15.43
CA VAL A 252 -17.97 -10.59 14.98
C VAL A 252 -17.63 -10.43 13.50
N GLY A 253 -16.48 -10.93 13.04
CA GLY A 253 -16.10 -10.93 11.63
C GLY A 253 -17.10 -11.65 10.74
N SER A 254 -17.53 -12.84 11.15
CA SER A 254 -18.52 -13.64 10.41
C SER A 254 -19.89 -12.95 10.36
N LEU A 255 -20.35 -12.38 11.47
CA LEU A 255 -21.63 -11.66 11.55
C LEU A 255 -21.61 -10.36 10.73
N LEU A 256 -20.53 -9.57 10.85
CA LEU A 256 -20.36 -8.34 10.07
C LEU A 256 -20.29 -8.64 8.58
N THR A 257 -19.52 -9.66 8.18
CA THR A 257 -19.43 -10.07 6.77
C THR A 257 -20.82 -10.47 6.25
N LYS A 258 -21.55 -11.31 6.99
CA LYS A 258 -22.91 -11.74 6.61
C LYS A 258 -23.87 -10.54 6.48
N ARG A 259 -23.80 -9.58 7.40
CA ARG A 259 -24.64 -8.38 7.36
C ARG A 259 -24.30 -7.48 6.19
N LEU A 260 -23.01 -7.19 5.97
CA LEU A 260 -22.56 -6.35 4.87
C LEU A 260 -22.84 -6.97 3.51
N SER A 261 -22.76 -8.30 3.38
CA SER A 261 -23.17 -9.02 2.17
C SER A 261 -24.68 -8.99 1.90
N SER A 262 -25.50 -8.75 2.91
CA SER A 262 -26.95 -8.58 2.73
C SER A 262 -27.36 -7.16 2.33
N GLU A 263 -26.46 -6.19 2.53
CA GLU A 263 -26.66 -4.77 2.21
C GLU A 263 -25.98 -4.36 0.89
N SER A 264 -25.17 -5.24 0.28
CA SER A 264 -24.44 -5.04 -0.99
C SER A 264 -25.15 -5.67 -2.18
#